data_AF-A0A7C6KIE0-F1
#
_entry.id   AF-A0A7C6KIE0-F1
#
_cell.length_a   1.000
_cell.length_b   1.000
_cell.length_c   1.000
_cell.angle_alpha   90.00
_cell.angle_beta   90.00
_cell.angle_gamma   90.00
#
_symmetry.space_group_name_H-M   'P 1'
#
loop_
_entity.id
_entity.type
_entity.pdbx_description
1 polymer ?
#
loop_
_entity_poly.entity_id
_entity_poly.type
_entity_poly.pdbx_seq_one_letter_code
_entity_poly.pdbx_strand_id
1 'polypeptide(L)'
;MRLPDSLAHLFKNYVFDTLDDQRHAGLVIRTVLAYGQWEEILWLFRHYGREKVKEVFLNDYYGVRSLPEATLSLWETLFVPESLVPVEGGRRDALPPAAEKWRLRRYPPRR
;
A
#
# COMPACT_ATOMS: atom_id res chain seq x y z
N MET A 1 -9.73 -3.37 20.98
CA MET A 1 -11.12 -3.42 20.47
C MET A 1 -11.22 -4.59 19.49
N ARG A 2 -12.44 -5.06 19.16
CA ARG A 2 -12.61 -6.13 18.17
C ARG A 2 -12.59 -5.57 16.75
N LEU A 3 -12.05 -6.34 15.80
CA LEU A 3 -12.11 -6.00 14.39
C LEU A 3 -13.54 -6.12 13.84
N PRO A 4 -13.94 -5.28 12.86
CA PRO A 4 -15.23 -5.41 12.19
C PRO A 4 -15.30 -6.71 11.39
N ASP A 5 -16.46 -7.37 11.44
CA ASP A 5 -16.72 -8.66 10.78
C ASP A 5 -16.46 -8.64 9.26
N SER A 6 -16.55 -7.47 8.63
CA SER A 6 -16.21 -7.30 7.21
C SER A 6 -14.78 -7.75 6.89
N LEU A 7 -13.85 -7.64 7.84
CA LEU A 7 -12.45 -8.05 7.66
C LEU A 7 -12.21 -9.54 7.86
N ALA A 8 -13.18 -10.29 8.41
CA ALA A 8 -12.98 -11.70 8.77
C ALA A 8 -12.51 -12.57 7.59
N HIS A 9 -12.99 -12.26 6.37
CA HIS A 9 -12.60 -12.98 5.16
C HIS A 9 -11.11 -12.84 4.80
N LEU A 10 -10.42 -11.81 5.30
CA LEU A 10 -8.97 -11.60 5.10
C LEU A 10 -8.12 -12.43 6.06
N PHE A 11 -8.68 -12.89 7.18
CA PHE A 11 -7.96 -13.55 8.27
C PHE A 11 -8.31 -15.04 8.42
N LYS A 12 -8.54 -15.74 7.31
CA LYS A 12 -8.90 -17.18 7.32
C LYS A 12 -7.88 -18.09 8.00
N ASN A 13 -6.62 -17.65 8.08
CA ASN A 13 -5.52 -18.39 8.70
C ASN A 13 -5.37 -18.09 10.20
N TYR A 14 -6.22 -17.22 10.77
CA TYR A 14 -6.15 -16.79 12.17
C TYR A 14 -7.49 -17.01 12.85
N VAL A 15 -7.46 -17.16 14.17
CA VAL A 15 -8.69 -17.14 14.97
C VAL A 15 -9.13 -15.68 15.10
N PHE A 16 -10.09 -15.25 14.27
CA PHE A 16 -10.50 -13.84 14.15
C PHE A 16 -10.89 -13.22 15.51
N ASP A 17 -11.56 -13.97 16.37
CA ASP A 17 -11.99 -13.53 17.70
C ASP A 17 -10.85 -13.17 18.65
N THR A 18 -9.63 -13.66 18.38
CA THR A 18 -8.42 -13.39 19.18
C THR A 18 -7.62 -12.19 18.68
N LEU A 19 -7.96 -11.67 17.48
CA LEU A 19 -7.30 -10.51 16.93
C LEU A 19 -7.80 -9.25 17.62
N ASP A 20 -6.91 -8.61 18.37
CA ASP A 20 -7.10 -7.24 18.83
C ASP A 20 -6.58 -6.23 17.80
N ASP A 21 -7.40 -5.23 17.50
CA ASP A 21 -7.14 -4.21 16.47
C ASP A 21 -5.94 -3.31 16.79
N GLN A 22 -5.64 -3.06 18.07
CA GLN A 22 -4.52 -2.22 18.49
C GLN A 22 -3.23 -3.03 18.63
N ARG A 23 -3.29 -4.16 19.34
CA ARG A 23 -2.12 -5.03 19.57
C ARG A 23 -1.60 -5.63 18.27
N HIS A 24 -2.49 -5.95 17.33
CA HIS A 24 -2.12 -6.55 16.04
C HIS A 24 -2.24 -5.56 14.88
N ALA A 25 -2.23 -4.25 15.14
CA ALA A 25 -2.40 -3.21 14.12
C ALA A 25 -1.46 -3.40 12.92
N GLY A 26 -0.20 -3.76 13.15
CA GLY A 26 0.77 -3.99 12.07
C GLY A 26 0.39 -5.17 11.15
N LEU A 27 -0.13 -6.26 11.71
CA LEU A 27 -0.65 -7.38 10.93
C LEU A 27 -1.89 -6.95 10.14
N VAL A 28 -2.83 -6.29 10.82
CA VAL A 28 -4.10 -5.86 10.21
C VAL A 28 -3.85 -4.93 9.04
N ILE A 29 -3.04 -3.88 9.24
CA ILE A 29 -2.70 -2.91 8.21
C ILE A 29 -2.07 -3.61 7.01
N ARG A 30 -1.07 -4.48 7.21
CA ARG A 30 -0.42 -5.19 6.09
C ARG A 30 -1.40 -6.07 5.32
N THR A 31 -2.23 -6.85 6.02
CA THR A 31 -3.20 -7.74 5.37
C THR A 31 -4.22 -6.96 4.56
N VAL A 32 -4.75 -5.85 5.09
CA VAL A 32 -5.72 -5.01 4.37
C VAL A 32 -5.07 -4.29 3.20
N LEU A 33 -3.84 -3.80 3.33
CA LEU A 33 -3.12 -3.20 2.19
C LEU A 33 -2.85 -4.20 1.07
N ALA A 34 -2.63 -5.48 1.39
CA ALA A 34 -2.33 -6.54 0.43
C ALA A 34 -3.58 -7.09 -0.27
N TYR A 35 -4.65 -7.35 0.49
CA TYR A 35 -5.79 -8.16 0.02
C TYR A 35 -7.14 -7.48 0.22
N GLY A 36 -7.18 -6.33 0.90
CA GLY A 36 -8.41 -5.62 1.20
C GLY A 36 -9.07 -5.04 -0.05
N GLN A 37 -10.40 -5.02 -0.02
CA GLN A 37 -11.23 -4.29 -0.96
C GLN A 37 -11.30 -2.81 -0.60
N TRP A 38 -11.89 -2.01 -1.48
CA TRP A 38 -11.93 -0.55 -1.35
C TRP A 38 -12.56 -0.10 -0.02
N GLU A 39 -13.65 -0.71 0.40
CA GLU A 39 -14.36 -0.41 1.65
C GLU A 39 -13.48 -0.64 2.88
N GLU A 40 -12.66 -1.67 2.86
CA GLU A 40 -11.75 -2.05 3.94
C GLU A 40 -10.53 -1.15 3.98
N ILE A 41 -10.02 -0.74 2.80
CA ILE A 41 -8.98 0.27 2.68
C ILE A 41 -9.49 1.61 3.25
N LEU A 42 -10.71 2.03 2.89
CA LEU A 42 -11.31 3.25 3.46
C LEU A 42 -11.46 3.15 4.98
N TRP A 43 -11.92 1.99 5.48
CA TRP A 43 -12.00 1.75 6.92
C TRP A 43 -10.61 1.85 7.57
N LEU A 44 -9.58 1.26 6.95
CA LEU A 44 -8.22 1.26 7.47
C LEU A 44 -7.70 2.68 7.70
N PHE A 45 -7.86 3.55 6.70
CA PHE A 45 -7.42 4.94 6.80
C PHE A 45 -8.26 5.76 7.79
N ARG A 46 -9.56 5.48 7.92
CA ARG A 46 -10.41 6.14 8.93
C ARG A 46 -10.09 5.70 10.36
N HIS A 47 -9.79 4.42 10.56
CA HIS A 47 -9.60 3.83 11.89
C HIS A 47 -8.20 4.08 12.44
N TYR A 48 -7.16 3.81 11.65
CA TYR A 48 -5.76 3.95 12.08
C TYR A 48 -5.14 5.31 11.72
N GLY A 49 -5.73 6.03 10.77
CA GLY A 49 -5.16 7.26 10.24
C GLY A 49 -4.04 7.01 9.22
N ARG A 50 -3.77 8.03 8.39
CA ARG A 50 -2.78 7.95 7.32
C ARG A 50 -1.37 7.74 7.85
N GLU A 51 -1.03 8.41 8.95
CA GLU A 51 0.32 8.42 9.52
C GLU A 51 0.70 7.04 10.04
N LYS A 52 -0.23 6.35 10.73
CA LYS A 52 0.01 5.00 11.24
C LYS A 52 0.12 3.97 10.11
N VAL A 53 -0.74 4.08 9.10
CA VAL A 53 -0.67 3.21 7.91
C VAL A 53 0.66 3.40 7.18
N LYS A 54 1.10 4.66 7.01
CA LYS A 54 2.40 5.00 6.43
C LYS A 54 3.55 4.41 7.23
N GLU A 55 3.55 4.56 8.55
CA GLU A 55 4.59 4.02 9.44
C GLU A 55 4.73 2.51 9.27
N VAL A 56 3.62 1.77 9.31
CA VAL A 56 3.63 0.31 9.16
C VAL A 56 4.10 -0.10 7.76
N PHE A 57 3.63 0.59 6.72
CA PHE A 57 4.08 0.34 5.35
C PHE A 57 5.59 0.55 5.20
N LEU A 58 6.12 1.69 5.67
CA LEU A 58 7.55 1.99 5.55
C LEU A 58 8.42 1.02 6.36
N ASN A 59 7.97 0.63 7.56
CA ASN A 59 8.66 -0.38 8.36
C ASN A 59 8.74 -1.74 7.64
N ASP A 60 7.70 -2.13 6.90
CA ASP A 60 7.73 -3.34 6.09
C ASP A 60 8.59 -3.18 4.82
N TYR A 61 8.44 -2.05 4.12
CA TYR A 61 9.12 -1.72 2.86
C TYR A 61 10.65 -1.68 3.01
N TYR A 62 11.16 -1.09 4.09
CA TYR A 62 12.60 -1.07 4.40
C TYR A 62 13.06 -2.29 5.23
N GLY A 63 12.12 -3.10 5.71
CA GLY A 63 12.39 -4.27 6.53
C GLY A 63 12.31 -5.56 5.72
N VAL A 64 11.47 -6.49 6.21
CA VAL A 64 11.36 -7.87 5.69
C VAL A 64 10.61 -7.95 4.35
N ARG A 65 9.94 -6.86 3.92
CA ARG A 65 9.13 -6.81 2.69
C ARG A 65 8.15 -7.97 2.59
N SER A 66 7.26 -8.08 3.58
CA SER A 66 6.27 -9.17 3.63
C SER A 66 5.10 -8.95 2.66
N LEU A 67 4.91 -7.74 2.15
CA LEU A 67 3.85 -7.41 1.19
C LEU A 67 4.18 -7.89 -0.23
N PRO A 68 3.17 -8.31 -1.03
CA PRO A 68 3.35 -8.64 -2.44
C PRO A 68 3.92 -7.47 -3.25
N GLU A 69 4.72 -7.77 -4.29
CA GLU A 69 5.41 -6.73 -5.07
C GLU A 69 4.46 -5.73 -5.77
N ALA A 70 3.29 -6.20 -6.24
CA ALA A 70 2.27 -5.34 -6.82
C ALA A 70 1.70 -4.34 -5.80
N THR A 71 1.46 -4.82 -4.58
CA THR A 71 1.02 -4.00 -3.44
C THR A 71 2.10 -2.97 -3.08
N LEU A 72 3.37 -3.39 -3.00
CA LEU A 72 4.49 -2.49 -2.74
C LEU A 72 4.55 -1.37 -3.77
N SER A 73 4.53 -1.69 -5.07
CA SER A 73 4.59 -0.70 -6.16
C SER A 73 3.46 0.34 -6.07
N LEU A 74 2.25 -0.10 -5.72
CA LEU A 74 1.09 0.80 -5.57
C LEU A 74 1.30 1.78 -4.41
N TRP A 75 1.62 1.27 -3.23
CA TRP A 75 1.70 2.08 -2.01
C TRP A 75 3.00 2.89 -1.92
N GLU A 76 4.07 2.45 -2.59
CA GLU A 76 5.31 3.20 -2.77
C GLU A 76 5.04 4.58 -3.40
N THR A 77 4.18 4.61 -4.42
CA THR A 77 3.76 5.84 -5.10
C THR A 77 3.13 6.86 -4.14
N LEU A 78 2.46 6.38 -3.08
CA LEU A 78 1.73 7.22 -2.12
C LEU A 78 2.55 7.61 -0.89
N PHE A 79 3.47 6.75 -0.45
CA PHE A 79 4.17 6.91 0.83
C PHE A 79 5.66 7.21 0.72
N VAL A 80 6.28 6.92 -0.42
CA VAL A 80 7.71 7.16 -0.67
C VAL A 80 7.82 8.40 -1.56
N PRO A 81 8.02 9.60 -0.99
CA PRO A 81 8.06 10.85 -1.76
C PRO A 81 9.19 10.83 -2.80
N GLU A 82 10.28 10.10 -2.54
CA GLU A 82 11.44 9.98 -3.43
C GLU A 82 11.16 9.13 -4.69
N SER A 83 10.14 8.26 -4.67
CA SER A 83 9.76 7.44 -5.82
C SER A 83 9.23 8.25 -7.00
N LEU A 84 8.77 9.48 -6.77
CA LEU A 84 8.21 10.36 -7.79
C LEU A 84 9.17 11.46 -8.24
N VAL A 85 10.32 11.61 -7.58
CA VAL A 85 11.29 12.65 -7.92
C VAL A 85 12.14 12.10 -9.07
N PRO A 86 12.16 12.76 -10.24
CA PRO A 86 13.14 12.43 -11.27
C PRO A 86 14.53 12.64 -10.67
N VAL A 87 15.44 11.67 -10.84
CA VAL A 87 16.85 11.83 -10.48
C VAL A 87 17.33 13.14 -11.11
N GLU A 88 17.71 14.11 -10.28
CA GLU A 88 18.12 15.44 -10.74
C GLU A 88 19.23 15.29 -11.79
N GLY A 89 18.90 15.63 -13.05
CA GLY A 89 19.79 15.47 -14.20
C GLY A 89 19.18 14.78 -15.42
N GLY A 90 18.03 14.12 -15.30
CA GLY A 90 17.28 13.55 -16.43
C GLY A 90 16.31 14.54 -17.07
N ARG A 91 16.13 14.50 -18.40
CA ARG A 91 15.11 15.26 -19.17
C ARG A 91 13.79 15.36 -18.39
N ARG A 92 13.14 16.53 -18.45
CA ARG A 92 11.81 16.80 -17.85
C ARG A 92 10.69 15.82 -18.28
N ASP A 93 10.96 14.95 -19.26
CA ASP A 93 10.05 13.94 -19.81
C ASP A 93 10.36 12.51 -19.32
N ALA A 94 11.37 12.35 -18.45
CA ALA A 94 11.78 11.07 -17.90
C ALA A 94 10.92 10.75 -16.67
N LEU A 95 10.10 9.71 -16.80
CA LEU A 95 9.44 9.09 -15.65
C LEU A 95 10.50 8.51 -14.72
N PRO A 96 10.26 8.47 -13.40
CA PRO A 96 11.11 7.71 -12.47
C PRO A 96 11.34 6.29 -12.99
N PRO A 97 12.49 5.64 -12.69
CA PRO A 97 12.79 4.28 -13.18
C PRO A 97 11.68 3.26 -12.86
N ALA A 98 11.05 3.39 -11.69
CA ALA A 98 9.91 2.57 -11.28
C ALA A 98 8.63 2.83 -12.10
N ALA A 99 8.48 4.04 -12.64
CA ALA A 99 7.34 4.48 -13.44
C ALA A 99 7.56 4.33 -14.96
N GLU A 100 8.80 4.09 -15.40
CA GLU A 100 9.15 3.83 -16.80
C GLU A 100 8.42 2.58 -17.35
N LYS A 101 8.19 1.56 -16.51
CA LYS A 101 7.40 0.37 -16.87
C LYS A 101 5.94 0.68 -17.25
N TRP A 102 5.42 1.80 -16.75
CA TRP A 102 4.06 2.29 -16.99
C TRP A 102 3.98 3.34 -18.09
N ARG A 103 5.06 3.58 -18.84
CA ARG A 103 5.04 4.47 -19.99
C ARG A 103 3.98 4.03 -21.00
N LEU A 104 3.08 4.95 -21.33
CA LEU A 104 2.13 4.79 -22.41
C LEU A 104 2.90 4.57 -23.73
N ARG A 105 3.00 3.31 -24.17
CA ARG A 105 3.70 2.97 -25.43
C ARG A 105 2.87 3.30 -26.67
N ARG A 106 1.58 3.62 -26.50
CA ARG A 106 0.67 3.96 -27.59
C ARG A 106 0.05 5.32 -27.32
N TYR A 107 0.43 6.29 -28.13
CA TYR A 107 -0.30 7.54 -28.25
C TYR A 107 -1.37 7.38 -29.34
N PRO A 108 -2.63 7.77 -29.10
CA PRO A 108 -3.60 7.87 -30.18
C PRO A 108 -3.09 8.89 -31.21
N PRO A 109 -3.31 8.65 -32.52
CA PRO A 109 -2.92 9.60 -33.55
C PRO A 109 -3.57 10.95 -33.26
N ARG A 110 -2.78 12.03 -33.31
CA ARG A 110 -3.31 13.39 -33.18
C ARG A 110 -4.23 13.66 -34.37
N ARG A 111 -5.49 13.99 -34.09
CA ARG A 111 -6.47 14.47 -35.07
C ARG A 111 -6.13 15.89 -35.50
#